data_AF-A0A7Y4RLN6-F1
#
_entry.id   AF-A0A7Y4RLN6-F1
#
_cell.length_a   1.000
_cell.length_b   1.000
_cell.length_c   1.000
_cell.angle_alpha   90.00
_cell.angle_beta   90.00
_cell.angle_gamma   90.00
#
_symmetry.space_group_name_H-M   'P 1'
#
loop_
_entity.id
_entity.type
_entity.pdbx_description
1 polymer ?
#
loop_
_entity_poly.entity_id
_entity_poly.type
_entity_poly.pdbx_seq_one_letter_code
_entity_poly.pdbx_strand_id
1 'polypeptide(L)'
;MRIASASSLLFVLLTAACSTGEGPLGPVPPAAPPPPLALNAELGRLAFEASCASCHVRSEGFDLALFGFSEADIVRRGSHHVSETTARNIAAYVRSLGIQPIGRNSVPFQPGSRVTDSDAQFWRDLFGTDGWPEQLTPEALAAIDVRKLNAPLQLPLWSVENGDGDWLSDAALDPALVQYDGGALDAAIAAYRADPTTARLLQAVSRFETATRQPPSAACEGITGAHVRPRACFEARRWMSAFAAVHFLRQRAAEVPVEVIRLWWATGEASVTLFFFPPDGRRVERPAVAGWLYLGFSYAPTAFPEENGYLGQFTVSSGFPRLAVFTALRRMVGQGEVHFAGSNQRFRDAFLAALRAPDEIKAEALRFAYRFLLRRLDAGERPSTQLLSGARTNVNAAFGTVDERVQAGWLRVAPALLNEITTLRDELTRRLQ
;
A
#
# COMPACT_ATOMS: atom_id res chain seq x y z
N MET A 1 34.45 -57.35 -35.38
CA MET A 1 34.79 -57.87 -36.72
C MET A 1 33.51 -57.96 -37.55
N ARG A 2 33.23 -56.93 -38.37
CA ARG A 2 32.34 -56.94 -39.54
C ARG A 2 32.56 -55.62 -40.31
N ILE A 3 33.36 -55.80 -41.35
CA ILE A 3 33.66 -55.11 -42.60
C ILE A 3 32.73 -53.95 -43.04
N ALA A 4 33.41 -52.95 -43.64
CA ALA A 4 32.98 -51.66 -44.20
C ALA A 4 32.32 -51.73 -45.60
N SER A 5 31.72 -50.60 -46.02
CA SER A 5 31.75 -49.91 -47.35
C SER A 5 30.50 -49.02 -47.47
N ALA A 6 30.56 -47.67 -47.46
CA ALA A 6 31.11 -46.69 -48.40
C ALA A 6 30.25 -46.45 -49.67
N SER A 7 30.11 -45.15 -50.03
CA SER A 7 29.66 -44.54 -51.31
C SER A 7 28.25 -43.94 -51.29
N SER A 8 27.92 -42.80 -51.90
CA SER A 8 28.68 -41.72 -52.56
C SER A 8 27.69 -40.59 -52.88
N LEU A 9 28.14 -39.33 -52.84
CA LEU A 9 27.47 -38.19 -53.48
C LEU A 9 27.34 -38.43 -54.99
N LEU A 10 26.23 -38.00 -55.60
CA LEU A 10 26.23 -37.62 -57.01
C LEU A 10 25.36 -36.36 -57.22
N PHE A 11 26.05 -35.29 -57.59
CA PHE A 11 25.53 -34.07 -58.17
C PHE A 11 25.27 -34.33 -59.66
N VAL A 12 24.08 -34.02 -60.18
CA VAL A 12 23.88 -33.83 -61.62
C VAL A 12 23.01 -32.60 -61.84
N LEU A 13 23.64 -31.59 -62.45
CA LEU A 13 23.00 -30.44 -63.07
C LEU A 13 22.19 -30.88 -64.29
N LEU A 14 21.03 -30.26 -64.48
CA LEU A 14 20.38 -30.14 -65.79
C LEU A 14 20.11 -28.66 -66.05
N THR A 15 20.79 -28.14 -67.07
CA THR A 15 20.65 -26.81 -67.65
C THR A 15 19.89 -26.87 -68.99
N ALA A 16 19.33 -25.71 -69.35
CA ALA A 16 18.67 -25.32 -70.62
C ALA A 16 17.16 -25.64 -70.73
N ALA A 17 16.28 -24.73 -71.15
CA ALA A 17 16.47 -23.65 -72.12
C ALA A 17 15.57 -22.41 -71.87
N CYS A 18 15.99 -21.33 -72.53
CA CYS A 18 15.51 -19.95 -72.51
C CYS A 18 14.04 -19.75 -72.95
N SER A 19 13.36 -18.79 -72.32
CA SER A 19 12.59 -17.79 -73.09
C SER A 19 12.76 -16.42 -72.42
N THR A 20 13.52 -15.56 -73.07
CA THR A 20 13.70 -14.14 -72.73
C THR A 20 12.51 -13.37 -73.27
N GLY A 21 11.57 -13.05 -72.39
CA GLY A 21 10.53 -12.05 -72.62
C GLY A 21 10.84 -10.80 -71.80
N GLU A 22 11.82 -10.00 -72.22
CA GLU A 22 12.01 -8.65 -71.71
C GLU A 22 10.93 -7.74 -72.29
N GLY A 23 9.82 -7.61 -71.57
CA GLY A 23 8.94 -6.45 -71.69
C GLY A 23 9.54 -5.27 -70.89
N PRO A 24 9.33 -4.02 -71.31
CA PRO A 24 9.82 -2.87 -70.55
C PRO A 24 9.14 -2.85 -69.17
N LEU A 25 9.95 -2.92 -68.12
CA LEU A 25 9.51 -2.71 -66.74
C LEU A 25 8.98 -1.29 -66.61
N GLY A 26 7.67 -1.12 -66.73
CA GLY A 26 7.00 0.08 -66.25
C GLY A 26 7.29 0.27 -64.75
N PRO A 27 7.26 1.52 -64.24
CA PRO A 27 7.50 1.78 -62.83
C PRO A 27 6.54 0.92 -61.99
N VAL A 28 7.11 0.03 -61.18
CA VAL A 28 6.35 -0.72 -60.17
C VAL A 28 5.68 0.32 -59.27
N PRO A 29 4.34 0.36 -59.19
CA PRO A 29 3.67 1.28 -58.27
C PRO A 29 4.21 1.02 -56.87
N PRO A 30 4.48 2.06 -56.05
CA PRO A 30 4.86 1.84 -54.68
C PRO A 30 3.84 0.90 -54.04
N ALA A 31 4.32 -0.21 -53.47
CA ALA A 31 3.47 -1.18 -52.82
C ALA A 31 2.51 -0.43 -51.90
N ALA A 32 1.20 -0.63 -52.12
CA ALA A 32 0.20 -0.04 -51.25
C ALA A 32 0.58 -0.38 -49.80
N PRO A 33 0.55 0.60 -48.87
CA PRO A 33 0.82 0.31 -47.47
C PRO A 33 -0.08 -0.86 -47.06
N PRO A 34 0.45 -1.84 -46.30
CA PRO A 34 -0.36 -2.96 -45.86
C PRO A 34 -1.64 -2.41 -45.22
N PRO A 35 -2.81 -3.03 -45.49
CA PRO A 35 -4.06 -2.58 -44.89
C PRO A 35 -3.86 -2.50 -43.37
N PRO A 36 -4.37 -1.45 -42.71
CA PRO A 36 -4.25 -1.36 -41.26
C PRO A 36 -4.76 -2.66 -40.65
N LEU A 37 -3.92 -3.32 -39.84
CA LEU A 37 -4.30 -4.52 -39.10
C LEU A 37 -5.63 -4.24 -38.42
N ALA A 38 -6.70 -4.90 -38.88
CA ALA A 38 -8.01 -4.75 -38.28
C ALA A 38 -7.92 -5.30 -36.86
N LEU A 39 -7.84 -4.40 -35.88
CA LEU A 39 -7.76 -4.78 -34.47
C LEU A 39 -9.03 -5.52 -34.10
N ASN A 40 -8.88 -6.66 -33.44
CA ASN A 40 -9.99 -7.53 -33.07
C ASN A 40 -10.12 -7.58 -31.55
N ALA A 41 -11.15 -6.89 -31.03
CA ALA A 41 -11.42 -6.83 -29.59
C ALA A 41 -11.74 -8.20 -28.97
N GLU A 42 -12.32 -9.14 -29.71
CA GLU A 42 -12.60 -10.48 -29.19
C GLU A 42 -11.30 -11.30 -29.04
N LEU A 43 -10.38 -11.20 -30.01
CA LEU A 43 -9.03 -11.76 -29.85
C LEU A 43 -8.28 -11.08 -28.70
N GLY A 44 -8.50 -9.79 -28.51
CA GLY A 44 -7.97 -9.03 -27.37
C GLY A 44 -8.47 -9.54 -26.03
N ARG A 45 -9.78 -9.82 -25.91
CA ARG A 45 -10.40 -10.39 -24.71
C ARG A 45 -9.77 -11.73 -24.35
N LEU A 46 -9.73 -12.66 -25.31
CA LEU A 46 -9.16 -13.99 -25.13
C LEU A 46 -7.67 -13.92 -24.74
N ALA A 47 -6.90 -13.04 -25.37
CA ALA A 47 -5.50 -12.83 -25.05
C ALA A 47 -5.29 -12.22 -23.65
N PHE A 48 -6.14 -11.26 -23.25
CA PHE A 48 -6.08 -10.69 -21.91
C PHE A 48 -6.38 -11.74 -20.84
N GLU A 49 -7.42 -12.55 -21.05
CA GLU A 49 -7.77 -13.66 -20.14
C GLU A 49 -6.61 -14.67 -20.01
N ALA A 50 -5.95 -15.01 -21.11
CA ALA A 50 -4.87 -15.99 -21.12
C ALA A 50 -3.54 -15.47 -20.55
N SER A 51 -3.23 -14.18 -20.72
CA SER A 51 -1.88 -13.66 -20.47
C SER A 51 -1.79 -12.56 -19.41
N CYS A 52 -2.90 -11.88 -19.08
CA CYS A 52 -2.91 -10.72 -18.19
C CYS A 52 -3.77 -10.94 -16.92
N ALA A 53 -4.74 -11.85 -16.96
CA ALA A 53 -5.67 -12.10 -15.85
C ALA A 53 -5.02 -12.63 -14.56
N SER A 54 -3.78 -13.09 -14.60
CA SER A 54 -3.02 -13.49 -13.41
C SER A 54 -2.49 -12.30 -12.61
N CYS A 55 -2.20 -11.17 -13.27
CA CYS A 55 -1.74 -9.92 -12.63
C CYS A 55 -2.86 -8.89 -12.46
N HIS A 56 -3.93 -9.00 -13.26
CA HIS A 56 -5.08 -8.11 -13.18
C HIS A 56 -6.23 -8.75 -12.42
N VAL A 57 -6.73 -7.99 -11.44
CA VAL A 57 -7.74 -8.37 -10.45
C VAL A 57 -8.97 -9.05 -11.04
N ARG A 58 -9.42 -8.53 -12.20
CA ARG A 58 -10.46 -9.14 -13.00
C ARG A 58 -9.89 -9.49 -14.36
N SER A 59 -10.23 -10.67 -14.85
CA SER A 59 -9.85 -11.21 -16.15
C SER A 59 -10.38 -10.40 -17.35
N GLU A 60 -10.99 -9.23 -17.12
CA GLU A 60 -11.67 -8.44 -18.13
C GLU A 60 -11.02 -7.07 -18.40
N GLY A 61 -9.93 -6.70 -17.72
CA GLY A 61 -9.20 -5.44 -18.01
C GLY A 61 -9.85 -4.16 -17.47
N PHE A 62 -10.77 -4.30 -16.50
CA PHE A 62 -11.50 -3.19 -15.90
C PHE A 62 -10.60 -2.08 -15.33
N ASP A 63 -9.53 -2.45 -14.62
CA ASP A 63 -8.61 -1.51 -14.00
C ASP A 63 -7.82 -0.72 -15.04
N LEU A 64 -7.36 -1.37 -16.12
CA LEU A 64 -6.70 -0.67 -17.23
C LEU A 64 -7.62 0.39 -17.87
N ALA A 65 -8.91 0.07 -18.03
CA ALA A 65 -9.88 1.02 -18.57
C ALA A 65 -10.25 2.12 -17.55
N LEU A 66 -10.52 1.77 -16.29
CA LEU A 66 -10.89 2.71 -15.24
C LEU A 66 -9.79 3.76 -14.99
N PHE A 67 -8.53 3.33 -14.95
CA PHE A 67 -7.40 4.24 -14.77
C PHE A 67 -6.89 4.83 -16.10
N GLY A 68 -7.60 4.60 -17.21
CA GLY A 68 -7.36 5.28 -18.48
C GLY A 68 -5.97 5.03 -19.07
N PHE A 69 -5.49 3.78 -19.03
CA PHE A 69 -4.23 3.43 -19.70
C PHE A 69 -4.34 3.65 -21.20
N SER A 70 -3.37 4.35 -21.78
CA SER A 70 -3.34 4.63 -23.21
C SER A 70 -3.05 3.36 -24.02
N GLU A 71 -3.37 3.37 -25.33
CA GLU A 71 -2.94 2.28 -26.22
C GLU A 71 -1.43 2.06 -26.13
N ALA A 72 -0.66 3.16 -26.18
CA ALA A 72 0.79 3.10 -26.11
C ALA A 72 1.28 2.46 -24.80
N ASP A 73 0.64 2.76 -23.66
CA ASP A 73 0.97 2.14 -22.38
C ASP A 73 0.66 0.65 -22.36
N ILE A 74 -0.55 0.27 -22.81
CA ILE A 74 -0.97 -1.14 -22.85
C ILE A 74 -0.09 -1.94 -23.82
N VAL A 75 0.18 -1.41 -25.01
CA VAL A 75 1.02 -2.07 -26.01
C VAL A 75 2.44 -2.22 -25.50
N ARG A 76 3.06 -1.16 -24.96
CA ARG A 76 4.43 -1.22 -24.45
C ARG A 76 4.57 -2.23 -23.31
N ARG A 77 3.66 -2.20 -22.33
CA ARG A 77 3.70 -3.12 -21.18
C ARG A 77 3.35 -4.55 -21.59
N GLY A 78 2.30 -4.73 -22.38
CA GLY A 78 1.85 -6.03 -22.87
C GLY A 78 2.85 -6.72 -23.78
N SER A 79 3.65 -5.96 -24.55
CA SER A 79 4.62 -6.53 -25.50
C SER A 79 5.78 -7.28 -24.82
N HIS A 80 5.95 -7.17 -23.50
CA HIS A 80 6.85 -8.03 -22.74
C HIS A 80 6.31 -9.45 -22.51
N HIS A 81 5.01 -9.66 -22.74
CA HIS A 81 4.31 -10.92 -22.46
C HIS A 81 3.68 -11.55 -23.71
N VAL A 82 3.25 -10.73 -24.66
CA VAL A 82 2.60 -11.16 -25.91
C VAL A 82 3.17 -10.41 -27.11
N SER A 83 2.85 -10.85 -28.33
CA SER A 83 3.26 -10.11 -29.54
C SER A 83 2.66 -8.70 -29.57
N GLU A 84 3.31 -7.76 -30.24
CA GLU A 84 2.80 -6.38 -30.38
C GLU A 84 1.38 -6.36 -30.98
N THR A 85 1.11 -7.16 -32.00
CA THR A 85 -0.24 -7.31 -32.59
C THR A 85 -1.26 -7.78 -31.56
N THR A 86 -0.90 -8.77 -30.75
CA THR A 86 -1.75 -9.25 -29.64
C THR A 86 -1.98 -8.15 -28.61
N ALA A 87 -0.94 -7.40 -28.25
CA ALA A 87 -1.05 -6.28 -27.30
C ALA A 87 -1.95 -5.15 -27.83
N ARG A 88 -1.92 -4.86 -29.14
CA ARG A 88 -2.84 -3.93 -29.79
C ARG A 88 -4.29 -4.42 -29.78
N ASN A 89 -4.51 -5.72 -29.99
CA ASN A 89 -5.85 -6.31 -29.82
C ASN A 89 -6.34 -6.20 -28.38
N ILE A 90 -5.48 -6.43 -27.39
CA ILE A 90 -5.81 -6.21 -25.96
C ILE A 90 -6.17 -4.75 -25.71
N ALA A 91 -5.40 -3.79 -26.22
CA ALA A 91 -5.72 -2.36 -26.08
C ALA A 91 -7.08 -2.01 -26.72
N ALA A 92 -7.40 -2.58 -27.88
CA ALA A 92 -8.70 -2.43 -28.52
C ALA A 92 -9.83 -3.01 -27.66
N TYR A 93 -9.61 -4.17 -27.05
CA TYR A 93 -10.55 -4.79 -26.11
C TYR A 93 -10.79 -3.89 -24.88
N VAL A 94 -9.73 -3.44 -24.20
CA VAL A 94 -9.86 -2.56 -23.01
C VAL A 94 -10.66 -1.29 -23.33
N ARG A 95 -10.45 -0.69 -24.50
CA ARG A 95 -11.26 0.46 -24.96
C ARG A 95 -12.73 0.12 -25.20
N SER A 96 -13.01 -1.08 -25.71
CA SER A 96 -14.38 -1.52 -25.98
C SER A 96 -15.24 -1.70 -24.72
N LEU A 97 -14.63 -1.75 -23.53
CA LEU A 97 -15.35 -1.84 -22.26
C LEU A 97 -16.23 -0.61 -21.96
N GLY A 98 -15.96 0.53 -22.61
CA GLY A 98 -16.78 1.74 -22.46
C GLY A 98 -16.79 2.33 -21.04
N ILE A 99 -15.77 2.05 -20.24
CA ILE A 99 -15.64 2.55 -18.87
C ILE A 99 -15.12 3.99 -18.92
N GLN A 100 -15.82 4.91 -18.26
CA GLN A 100 -15.37 6.29 -18.10
C GLN A 100 -14.12 6.32 -17.22
N PRO A 101 -12.96 6.80 -17.71
CA PRO A 101 -11.73 6.79 -16.94
C PRO A 101 -11.76 7.86 -15.84
N ILE A 102 -11.25 7.50 -14.66
CA ILE A 102 -10.95 8.45 -13.57
C ILE A 102 -9.53 9.03 -13.67
N GLY A 103 -8.72 8.49 -14.59
CA GLY A 103 -7.38 8.96 -14.91
C GLY A 103 -6.27 8.19 -14.21
N ARG A 104 -5.12 8.10 -14.88
CA ARG A 104 -3.98 7.25 -14.48
C ARG A 104 -3.31 7.70 -13.19
N ASN A 105 -3.28 9.01 -12.96
CA ASN A 105 -2.69 9.62 -11.77
C ASN A 105 -3.73 9.84 -10.65
N SER A 106 -4.91 9.21 -10.76
CA SER A 106 -5.91 9.29 -9.71
C SER A 106 -5.46 8.53 -8.47
N VAL A 107 -5.88 9.05 -7.32
CA VAL A 107 -5.60 8.50 -6.00
C VAL A 107 -6.95 8.20 -5.35
N PRO A 108 -7.64 7.13 -5.75
CA PRO A 108 -9.08 7.00 -5.53
C PRO A 108 -9.45 6.81 -4.05
N PHE A 109 -8.49 6.48 -3.20
CA PHE A 109 -8.66 6.35 -1.76
C PHE A 109 -8.08 7.52 -0.96
N GLN A 110 -7.65 8.62 -1.62
CA GLN A 110 -7.10 9.80 -0.96
C GLN A 110 -8.12 10.45 -0.01
N PRO A 111 -7.82 10.57 1.30
CA PRO A 111 -8.70 11.25 2.23
C PRO A 111 -8.80 12.74 1.88
N GLY A 112 -9.97 13.32 2.11
CA GLY A 112 -10.27 14.72 1.77
C GLY A 112 -10.28 15.04 0.27
N SER A 113 -10.04 14.05 -0.61
CA SER A 113 -9.94 14.16 -2.08
C SER A 113 -8.75 14.96 -2.63
N ARG A 114 -7.92 15.58 -1.78
CA ARG A 114 -6.71 16.30 -2.21
C ARG A 114 -5.56 16.17 -1.23
N VAL A 115 -4.36 16.38 -1.74
CA VAL A 115 -3.13 16.52 -0.95
C VAL A 115 -3.00 17.98 -0.52
N THR A 116 -2.64 18.25 0.73
CA THR A 116 -2.34 19.64 1.17
C THR A 116 -0.94 20.05 0.74
N ASP A 117 -0.72 21.37 0.60
CA ASP A 117 0.55 21.91 0.14
C ASP A 117 1.72 21.68 1.13
N SER A 118 1.42 21.49 2.41
CA SER A 118 2.43 21.27 3.45
C SER A 118 1.85 20.67 4.74
N ASP A 119 2.74 20.15 5.59
CA ASP A 119 2.43 19.70 6.96
C ASP A 119 1.82 20.81 7.83
N ALA A 120 2.31 22.04 7.67
CA ALA A 120 1.78 23.20 8.38
C ALA A 120 0.37 23.57 7.89
N GLN A 121 0.13 23.51 6.57
CA GLN A 121 -1.21 23.74 6.02
C GLN A 121 -2.21 22.69 6.50
N PHE A 122 -1.81 21.42 6.55
CA PHE A 122 -2.63 20.35 7.12
C PHE A 122 -3.08 20.67 8.55
N TRP A 123 -2.15 21.10 9.39
CA TRP A 123 -2.44 21.40 10.79
C TRP A 123 -3.33 22.64 10.95
N ARG A 124 -3.11 23.69 10.16
CA ARG A 124 -3.99 24.87 10.13
C ARG A 124 -5.39 24.53 9.64
N ASP A 125 -5.51 23.73 8.58
CA ASP A 125 -6.82 23.29 8.07
C ASP A 125 -7.58 22.49 9.13
N LEU A 126 -6.87 21.69 9.93
CA LEU A 126 -7.44 20.83 10.95
C LEU A 126 -7.84 21.59 12.23
N PHE A 127 -6.97 22.49 12.69
CA PHE A 127 -7.07 23.08 14.04
C PHE A 127 -7.16 24.62 14.06
N GLY A 128 -7.04 25.29 12.91
CA GLY A 128 -7.13 26.74 12.79
C GLY A 128 -5.92 27.51 13.35
N THR A 129 -4.81 26.83 13.67
CA THR A 129 -3.61 27.44 14.25
C THR A 129 -2.35 26.73 13.74
N ASP A 130 -1.19 27.39 13.86
CA ASP A 130 0.14 26.80 13.59
C ASP A 130 0.76 26.14 14.83
N GLY A 131 0.29 26.53 16.02
CA GLY A 131 0.75 26.04 17.31
C GLY A 131 -0.18 24.97 17.89
N TRP A 132 -0.11 24.77 19.22
CA TRP A 132 -1.01 23.84 19.89
C TRP A 132 -2.45 24.39 19.92
N PRO A 133 -3.47 23.58 19.56
CA PRO A 133 -4.87 23.97 19.71
C PRO A 133 -5.32 23.92 21.17
N GLU A 134 -5.32 25.06 21.86
CA GLU A 134 -5.58 25.16 23.31
C GLU A 134 -6.93 24.55 23.74
N GLN A 135 -7.95 24.59 22.86
CA GLN A 135 -9.29 24.08 23.12
C GLN A 135 -9.49 22.61 22.72
N LEU A 136 -8.44 21.93 22.24
CA LEU A 136 -8.54 20.54 21.81
C LEU A 136 -8.84 19.61 22.98
N THR A 137 -9.96 18.90 22.91
CA THR A 137 -10.33 17.83 23.84
C THR A 137 -10.13 16.45 23.20
N PRO A 138 -9.94 15.37 23.98
CA PRO A 138 -9.92 14.01 23.43
C PRO A 138 -11.19 13.65 22.69
N GLU A 139 -12.34 14.12 23.15
CA GLU A 139 -13.63 13.85 22.53
C GLU A 139 -13.72 14.53 21.15
N ALA A 140 -13.29 15.79 21.05
CA ALA A 140 -13.21 16.50 19.78
C ALA A 140 -12.22 15.82 18.83
N LEU A 141 -11.03 15.44 19.31
CA LEU A 141 -10.05 14.72 18.50
C LEU A 141 -10.56 13.35 18.03
N ALA A 142 -11.24 12.60 18.89
CA ALA A 142 -11.82 11.29 18.55
C ALA A 142 -12.97 11.40 17.55
N ALA A 143 -13.71 12.51 17.54
CA ALA A 143 -14.82 12.76 16.63
C ALA A 143 -14.37 13.09 15.18
N ILE A 144 -13.09 13.36 14.96
CA ILE A 144 -12.55 13.69 13.64
C ILE A 144 -12.63 12.45 12.72
N ASP A 145 -13.37 12.62 11.62
CA ASP A 145 -13.43 11.68 10.49
C ASP A 145 -12.21 11.89 9.59
N VAL A 146 -11.22 11.01 9.76
CA VAL A 146 -9.93 11.10 9.06
C VAL A 146 -10.10 11.02 7.54
N ARG A 147 -11.12 10.31 7.04
CA ARG A 147 -11.36 10.15 5.59
C ARG A 147 -11.73 11.47 4.91
N LYS A 148 -12.18 12.47 5.67
CA LYS A 148 -12.55 13.80 5.17
C LYS A 148 -11.42 14.81 5.24
N LEU A 149 -10.29 14.46 5.85
CA LEU A 149 -9.16 15.36 5.98
C LEU A 149 -8.27 15.33 4.74
N ASN A 150 -7.92 16.50 4.23
CA ASN A 150 -6.83 16.61 3.27
C ASN A 150 -5.53 16.31 4.01
N ALA A 151 -4.76 15.32 3.58
CA ALA A 151 -3.46 15.00 4.17
C ALA A 151 -2.32 15.57 3.30
N PRO A 152 -1.17 15.95 3.88
CA PRO A 152 -0.01 16.40 3.10
C PRO A 152 0.71 15.25 2.38
N LEU A 153 0.27 14.02 2.65
CA LEU A 153 0.82 12.80 2.11
C LEU A 153 -0.03 12.30 0.94
N GLN A 154 0.60 12.15 -0.22
CA GLN A 154 -0.02 11.48 -1.36
C GLN A 154 -0.10 9.98 -1.08
N LEU A 155 -1.31 9.42 -1.18
CA LEU A 155 -1.51 7.98 -1.09
C LEU A 155 -1.06 7.26 -2.38
N PRO A 156 -0.86 5.93 -2.35
CA PRO A 156 -0.41 5.16 -3.50
C PRO A 156 -1.22 5.45 -4.77
N LEU A 157 -0.51 5.85 -5.83
CA LEU A 157 -1.05 5.95 -7.19
C LEU A 157 -1.38 4.56 -7.72
N TRP A 158 -2.32 4.45 -8.66
CA TRP A 158 -2.66 3.14 -9.23
C TRP A 158 -1.46 2.48 -9.91
N SER A 159 -0.75 3.21 -10.78
CA SER A 159 0.49 2.72 -11.38
C SER A 159 1.56 3.79 -11.56
N VAL A 160 2.78 3.47 -11.14
CA VAL A 160 4.00 4.25 -11.32
C VAL A 160 5.05 3.37 -11.99
N GLU A 161 5.84 3.92 -12.92
CA GLU A 161 6.82 3.11 -13.66
C GLU A 161 8.20 3.08 -13.04
N ASN A 162 8.53 4.11 -12.27
CA ASN A 162 9.86 4.33 -11.73
C ASN A 162 9.90 4.11 -10.21
N GLY A 163 8.99 3.31 -9.66
CA GLY A 163 8.96 3.03 -8.23
C GLY A 163 7.97 1.94 -7.86
N ASP A 164 8.15 1.38 -6.67
CA ASP A 164 7.44 0.18 -6.20
C ASP A 164 6.30 0.54 -5.21
N GLY A 165 5.92 1.81 -5.15
CA GLY A 165 5.02 2.37 -4.13
C GLY A 165 3.53 2.37 -4.49
N ASP A 166 3.18 1.94 -5.69
CA ASP A 166 1.86 1.98 -6.31
C ASP A 166 1.00 0.73 -6.01
N TRP A 167 -0.23 0.69 -6.54
CA TRP A 167 -1.13 -0.46 -6.33
C TRP A 167 -0.76 -1.69 -7.16
N LEU A 168 -0.26 -1.52 -8.39
CA LEU A 168 -0.03 -2.64 -9.32
C LEU A 168 1.24 -3.42 -8.99
N SER A 169 1.09 -4.70 -8.62
CA SER A 169 2.25 -5.58 -8.41
C SER A 169 3.03 -5.83 -9.71
N ASP A 170 4.34 -5.95 -9.59
CA ASP A 170 5.26 -6.24 -10.70
C ASP A 170 5.26 -7.74 -11.06
N ALA A 171 4.74 -8.58 -10.17
CA ALA A 171 4.68 -10.02 -10.32
C ALA A 171 3.26 -10.56 -10.12
N ALA A 172 2.97 -11.68 -10.78
CA ALA A 172 1.82 -12.52 -10.45
C ALA A 172 1.98 -13.13 -9.05
N LEU A 173 0.88 -13.61 -8.46
CA LEU A 173 0.95 -14.38 -7.23
C LEU A 173 1.87 -15.60 -7.40
N ASP A 174 2.75 -15.83 -6.42
CA ASP A 174 3.63 -17.00 -6.36
C ASP A 174 2.79 -18.28 -6.51
N PRO A 175 3.10 -19.20 -7.44
CA PRO A 175 2.38 -20.45 -7.59
C PRO A 175 2.24 -21.23 -6.26
N ALA A 176 3.24 -21.14 -5.36
CA ALA A 176 3.17 -21.78 -4.05
C ALA A 176 2.08 -21.19 -3.13
N LEU A 177 1.73 -19.91 -3.30
CA LEU A 177 0.59 -19.29 -2.61
C LEU A 177 -0.74 -19.81 -3.17
N VAL A 178 -0.84 -19.86 -4.50
CA VAL A 178 -2.05 -20.25 -5.21
C VAL A 178 -2.38 -21.73 -4.94
N GLN A 179 -1.35 -22.59 -4.87
CA GLN A 179 -1.47 -24.04 -4.61
C GLN A 179 -1.59 -24.40 -3.11
N TYR A 180 -1.58 -23.41 -2.20
CA TYR A 180 -1.77 -23.65 -0.77
C TYR A 180 -3.07 -24.42 -0.49
N ASP A 181 -3.00 -25.40 0.42
CA ASP A 181 -4.14 -26.22 0.85
C ASP A 181 -4.91 -26.84 -0.34
N GLY A 182 -4.17 -27.41 -1.29
CA GLY A 182 -4.75 -28.05 -2.48
C GLY A 182 -5.39 -27.07 -3.48
N GLY A 183 -4.95 -25.80 -3.48
CA GLY A 183 -5.52 -24.77 -4.35
C GLY A 183 -6.65 -23.96 -3.72
N ALA A 184 -6.76 -23.94 -2.39
CA ALA A 184 -7.87 -23.27 -1.69
C ALA A 184 -7.93 -21.75 -1.97
N LEU A 185 -6.77 -21.09 -2.11
CA LEU A 185 -6.72 -19.68 -2.49
C LEU A 185 -7.20 -19.48 -3.93
N ASP A 186 -6.74 -20.32 -4.85
CA ASP A 186 -7.17 -20.28 -6.26
C ASP A 186 -8.69 -20.46 -6.38
N ALA A 187 -9.23 -21.47 -5.68
CA ALA A 187 -10.66 -21.74 -5.65
C ALA A 187 -11.47 -20.57 -5.07
N ALA A 188 -10.95 -19.88 -4.05
CA ALA A 188 -11.60 -18.70 -3.48
C ALA A 188 -11.58 -17.49 -4.44
N ILE A 189 -10.46 -17.26 -5.13
CA ILE A 189 -10.35 -16.22 -6.18
C ILE A 189 -11.28 -16.55 -7.35
N ALA A 190 -11.33 -17.80 -7.80
CA ALA A 190 -12.22 -18.26 -8.85
C ALA A 190 -13.70 -18.09 -8.47
N ALA A 191 -14.07 -18.43 -7.23
CA ALA A 191 -15.42 -18.23 -6.71
C ALA A 191 -15.81 -16.75 -6.67
N TYR A 192 -14.90 -15.86 -6.25
CA TYR A 192 -15.13 -14.41 -6.33
C TYR A 192 -15.27 -13.93 -7.78
N ARG A 193 -14.46 -14.42 -8.71
CA ARG A 193 -14.55 -14.03 -10.12
C ARG A 193 -15.89 -14.44 -10.74
N ALA A 194 -16.40 -15.61 -10.37
CA ALA A 194 -17.71 -16.10 -10.79
C ALA A 194 -18.87 -15.30 -10.17
N ASP A 195 -18.74 -14.90 -8.90
CA ASP A 195 -19.75 -14.14 -8.15
C ASP A 195 -19.09 -13.08 -7.25
N PRO A 196 -18.89 -11.84 -7.74
CA PRO A 196 -18.04 -10.83 -7.09
C PRO A 196 -18.74 -10.08 -5.95
N THR A 197 -19.19 -10.82 -4.94
CA THR A 197 -19.74 -10.26 -3.70
C THR A 197 -18.65 -9.95 -2.68
N THR A 198 -18.94 -9.03 -1.74
CA THR A 198 -18.02 -8.70 -0.65
C THR A 198 -17.72 -9.91 0.22
N ALA A 199 -18.69 -10.79 0.47
CA ALA A 199 -18.48 -12.03 1.23
C ALA A 199 -17.44 -12.95 0.55
N ARG A 200 -17.51 -13.10 -0.79
CA ARG A 200 -16.54 -13.89 -1.56
C ARG A 200 -15.15 -13.24 -1.58
N LEU A 201 -15.09 -11.91 -1.68
CA LEU A 201 -13.83 -11.18 -1.53
C LEU A 201 -13.19 -11.46 -0.17
N LEU A 202 -13.95 -11.34 0.92
CA LEU A 202 -13.45 -11.56 2.27
C LEU A 202 -12.99 -13.02 2.48
N GLN A 203 -13.67 -13.99 1.86
CA GLN A 203 -13.22 -15.37 1.82
C GLN A 203 -11.83 -15.50 1.14
N ALA A 204 -11.63 -14.87 -0.01
CA ALA A 204 -10.35 -14.87 -0.71
C ALA A 204 -9.24 -14.18 0.09
N VAL A 205 -9.51 -13.01 0.68
CA VAL A 205 -8.59 -12.29 1.56
C VAL A 205 -8.19 -13.14 2.77
N SER A 206 -9.15 -13.80 3.42
CA SER A 206 -8.89 -14.69 4.55
C SER A 206 -7.97 -15.87 4.16
N ARG A 207 -8.25 -16.53 3.02
CA ARG A 207 -7.41 -17.63 2.54
C ARG A 207 -6.00 -17.16 2.17
N PHE A 208 -5.88 -15.96 1.60
CA PHE A 208 -4.60 -15.35 1.29
C PHE A 208 -3.77 -15.04 2.55
N GLU A 209 -4.40 -14.47 3.58
CA GLU A 209 -3.73 -14.22 4.86
C GLU A 209 -3.17 -15.50 5.48
N THR A 210 -3.91 -16.61 5.39
CA THR A 210 -3.41 -17.90 5.85
C THR A 210 -2.28 -18.42 4.95
N ALA A 211 -2.47 -18.42 3.64
CA ALA A 211 -1.50 -18.94 2.67
C ALA A 211 -0.14 -18.25 2.76
N THR A 212 -0.13 -16.92 2.97
CA THR A 212 1.11 -16.12 3.06
C THR A 212 1.95 -16.40 4.31
N ARG A 213 1.37 -17.01 5.34
CA ARG A 213 2.05 -17.32 6.62
C ARG A 213 2.41 -18.79 6.78
N GLN A 214 1.97 -19.65 5.87
CA GLN A 214 2.09 -21.10 5.99
C GLN A 214 2.94 -21.69 4.86
N PRO A 215 3.66 -22.80 5.10
CA PRO A 215 4.28 -23.58 4.04
C PRO A 215 3.24 -24.06 3.00
N PRO A 216 3.63 -24.27 1.73
CA PRO A 216 5.00 -24.16 1.21
C PRO A 216 5.41 -22.73 0.82
N SER A 217 4.49 -21.76 0.82
CA SER A 217 4.80 -20.41 0.37
C SER A 217 5.63 -19.63 1.39
N ALA A 218 5.13 -19.61 2.65
CA ALA A 218 5.63 -18.81 3.76
C ALA A 218 6.08 -17.40 3.34
N ALA A 219 5.42 -16.80 2.34
CA ALA A 219 5.94 -15.62 1.64
C ALA A 219 6.13 -14.41 2.57
N CYS A 220 5.31 -14.31 3.62
CA CYS A 220 5.35 -13.27 4.64
C CYS A 220 5.81 -13.80 6.01
N GLU A 221 6.53 -14.92 6.06
CA GLU A 221 7.16 -15.40 7.30
C GLU A 221 8.17 -14.37 7.85
N GLY A 222 8.27 -14.30 9.17
CA GLY A 222 9.12 -13.36 9.91
C GLY A 222 8.29 -12.44 10.82
N ILE A 223 8.93 -11.38 11.29
CA ILE A 223 8.28 -10.33 12.10
C ILE A 223 8.06 -9.08 11.26
N THR A 224 7.11 -8.23 11.66
CA THR A 224 6.90 -6.91 11.03
C THR A 224 8.23 -6.15 10.98
N GLY A 225 8.63 -5.72 9.78
CA GLY A 225 9.91 -5.03 9.57
C GLY A 225 11.11 -5.95 9.29
N ALA A 226 10.96 -7.28 9.39
CA ALA A 226 12.00 -8.27 9.09
C ALA A 226 11.42 -9.59 8.54
N HIS A 227 10.71 -9.53 7.41
CA HIS A 227 10.28 -10.72 6.67
C HIS A 227 11.45 -11.46 6.02
N VAL A 228 11.36 -12.80 5.97
CA VAL A 228 12.37 -13.67 5.36
C VAL A 228 12.43 -13.50 3.84
N ARG A 229 11.26 -13.33 3.20
CA ARG A 229 11.12 -13.13 1.74
C ARG A 229 10.45 -11.77 1.46
N PRO A 230 11.13 -10.63 1.70
CA PRO A 230 10.48 -9.32 1.76
C PRO A 230 9.84 -8.90 0.43
N ARG A 231 10.51 -9.12 -0.71
CA ARG A 231 9.95 -8.81 -2.04
C ARG A 231 8.73 -9.67 -2.34
N ALA A 232 8.81 -10.97 -2.10
CA ALA A 232 7.68 -11.88 -2.35
C ALA A 232 6.47 -11.53 -1.47
N CYS A 233 6.70 -11.20 -0.18
CA CYS A 233 5.63 -10.74 0.70
C CYS A 233 4.98 -9.45 0.17
N PHE A 234 5.79 -8.44 -0.15
CA PHE A 234 5.29 -7.14 -0.60
C PHE A 234 4.49 -7.25 -1.90
N GLU A 235 5.00 -7.94 -2.93
CA GLU A 235 4.30 -8.09 -4.20
C GLU A 235 2.98 -8.88 -4.03
N ALA A 236 2.98 -9.95 -3.23
CA ALA A 236 1.75 -10.71 -2.94
C ALA A 236 0.71 -9.82 -2.23
N ARG A 237 1.14 -9.02 -1.25
CA ARG A 237 0.30 -8.10 -0.48
C ARG A 237 -0.27 -6.98 -1.36
N ARG A 238 0.55 -6.41 -2.25
CA ARG A 238 0.11 -5.42 -3.25
C ARG A 238 -0.91 -6.01 -4.20
N TRP A 239 -0.65 -7.20 -4.73
CA TRP A 239 -1.59 -7.90 -5.62
C TRP A 239 -2.96 -8.06 -4.95
N MET A 240 -3.00 -8.59 -3.73
CA MET A 240 -4.28 -8.79 -3.02
C MET A 240 -4.92 -7.46 -2.60
N SER A 241 -4.12 -6.44 -2.28
CA SER A 241 -4.61 -5.09 -1.98
C SER A 241 -5.28 -4.44 -3.19
N ALA A 242 -4.66 -4.52 -4.36
CA ALA A 242 -5.26 -4.10 -5.62
C ALA A 242 -6.53 -4.91 -5.91
N PHE A 243 -6.48 -6.23 -5.67
CA PHE A 243 -7.63 -7.13 -5.82
C PHE A 243 -8.85 -6.67 -5.03
N ALA A 244 -8.65 -6.36 -3.75
CA ALA A 244 -9.69 -5.82 -2.90
C ALA A 244 -10.09 -4.39 -3.29
N ALA A 245 -9.15 -3.52 -3.66
CA ALA A 245 -9.43 -2.14 -4.02
C ALA A 245 -10.35 -2.02 -5.25
N VAL A 246 -10.07 -2.75 -6.34
CA VAL A 246 -10.92 -2.73 -7.55
C VAL A 246 -12.36 -3.12 -7.23
N HIS A 247 -12.58 -4.04 -6.28
CA HIS A 247 -13.92 -4.42 -5.85
C HIS A 247 -14.72 -3.21 -5.37
N PHE A 248 -14.18 -2.43 -4.43
CA PHE A 248 -14.87 -1.28 -3.86
C PHE A 248 -14.99 -0.12 -4.85
N LEU A 249 -14.01 0.06 -5.74
CA LEU A 249 -14.11 1.04 -6.83
C LEU A 249 -15.27 0.71 -7.79
N ARG A 250 -15.42 -0.56 -8.15
CA ARG A 250 -16.50 -1.00 -9.03
C ARG A 250 -17.87 -0.85 -8.38
N GLN A 251 -17.98 -1.22 -7.11
CA GLN A 251 -19.23 -1.10 -6.35
C GLN A 251 -19.56 0.35 -5.98
N ARG A 252 -18.61 1.28 -6.13
CA ARG A 252 -18.70 2.66 -5.62
C ARG A 252 -19.05 2.66 -4.12
N ALA A 253 -18.51 1.68 -3.40
CA ALA A 253 -18.79 1.48 -1.99
C ALA A 253 -18.04 2.52 -1.17
N ALA A 254 -18.77 3.23 -0.31
CA ALA A 254 -18.18 4.20 0.61
C ALA A 254 -17.48 3.52 1.80
N GLU A 255 -17.93 2.33 2.19
CA GLU A 255 -17.42 1.59 3.34
C GLU A 255 -16.59 0.39 2.88
N VAL A 256 -15.44 0.22 3.53
CA VAL A 256 -14.48 -0.87 3.28
C VAL A 256 -14.39 -1.70 4.55
N PRO A 257 -14.60 -3.04 4.51
CA PRO A 257 -14.46 -3.90 5.67
C PRO A 257 -13.07 -3.84 6.29
N VAL A 258 -12.99 -3.97 7.62
CA VAL A 258 -11.74 -3.85 8.38
C VAL A 258 -10.69 -4.87 7.94
N GLU A 259 -11.09 -6.05 7.48
CA GLU A 259 -10.20 -7.09 6.96
C GLU A 259 -9.43 -6.63 5.72
N VAL A 260 -10.08 -5.85 4.84
CA VAL A 260 -9.43 -5.27 3.66
C VAL A 260 -8.52 -4.12 4.07
N ILE A 261 -8.92 -3.31 5.04
CA ILE A 261 -8.09 -2.21 5.55
C ILE A 261 -6.84 -2.78 6.25
N ARG A 262 -6.96 -3.91 6.96
CA ARG A 262 -5.83 -4.69 7.53
C ARG A 262 -4.86 -5.17 6.46
N LEU A 263 -5.36 -5.61 5.32
CA LEU A 263 -4.52 -5.99 4.20
C LEU A 263 -3.74 -4.79 3.63
N TRP A 264 -4.36 -3.61 3.52
CA TRP A 264 -3.67 -2.38 3.09
C TRP A 264 -2.60 -1.95 4.09
N TRP A 265 -2.90 -2.01 5.40
CA TRP A 265 -1.91 -1.77 6.45
C TRP A 265 -0.73 -2.76 6.36
N ALA A 266 -1.02 -4.05 6.21
CA ALA A 266 -0.01 -5.10 6.07
C ALA A 266 0.86 -4.93 4.82
N THR A 267 0.33 -4.32 3.76
CA THR A 267 1.13 -3.94 2.58
C THR A 267 2.13 -2.84 2.92
N GLY A 268 1.71 -1.86 3.72
CA GLY A 268 2.60 -0.86 4.30
C GLY A 268 3.68 -1.48 5.18
N GLU A 269 3.32 -2.42 6.05
CA GLU A 269 4.29 -3.15 6.88
C GLU A 269 5.31 -3.96 6.07
N ALA A 270 4.87 -4.65 5.02
CA ALA A 270 5.77 -5.36 4.11
C ALA A 270 6.74 -4.39 3.40
N SER A 271 6.27 -3.20 3.05
CA SER A 271 7.10 -2.14 2.45
C SER A 271 8.17 -1.61 3.42
N VAL A 272 7.91 -1.63 4.74
CA VAL A 272 8.90 -1.28 5.76
C VAL A 272 10.09 -2.23 5.69
N THR A 273 9.85 -3.54 5.56
CA THR A 273 10.94 -4.51 5.42
C THR A 273 11.76 -4.25 4.15
N LEU A 274 11.11 -3.97 3.01
CA LEU A 274 11.83 -3.64 1.78
C LEU A 274 12.63 -2.34 1.87
N PHE A 275 12.14 -1.36 2.62
CA PHE A 275 12.89 -0.13 2.86
C PHE A 275 14.20 -0.41 3.63
N PHE A 276 14.15 -1.22 4.69
CA PHE A 276 15.33 -1.53 5.51
C PHE A 276 16.24 -2.59 4.90
N PHE A 277 15.66 -3.63 4.29
CA PHE A 277 16.33 -4.84 3.82
C PHE A 277 15.95 -5.18 2.37
N PRO A 278 16.32 -4.33 1.39
CA PRO A 278 16.04 -4.60 -0.02
C PRO A 278 16.92 -5.74 -0.54
N PRO A 279 16.36 -6.88 -0.98
CA PRO A 279 17.16 -8.04 -1.41
C PRO A 279 17.92 -7.79 -2.73
N ASP A 280 17.42 -6.88 -3.56
CA ASP A 280 17.92 -6.52 -4.89
C ASP A 280 18.47 -5.08 -4.94
N GLY A 281 18.62 -4.43 -3.77
CA GLY A 281 19.02 -3.03 -3.65
C GLY A 281 17.93 -2.01 -3.99
N ARG A 282 16.78 -2.42 -4.54
CA ARG A 282 15.64 -1.53 -4.85
C ARG A 282 14.77 -1.33 -3.62
N ARG A 283 14.83 -0.15 -3.02
CA ARG A 283 14.03 0.22 -1.83
C ARG A 283 12.71 0.85 -2.26
N VAL A 284 11.66 0.58 -1.49
CA VAL A 284 10.44 1.39 -1.54
C VAL A 284 10.74 2.76 -0.93
N GLU A 285 10.29 3.84 -1.56
CA GLU A 285 10.54 5.19 -1.06
C GLU A 285 9.75 5.50 0.22
N ARG A 286 10.29 6.36 1.10
CA ARG A 286 9.66 6.70 2.39
C ARG A 286 8.23 7.23 2.25
N PRO A 287 7.91 8.12 1.29
CA PRO A 287 6.53 8.60 1.12
C PRO A 287 5.57 7.48 0.74
N ALA A 288 6.02 6.49 -0.04
CA ALA A 288 5.19 5.34 -0.40
C ALA A 288 4.93 4.43 0.82
N VAL A 289 5.93 4.17 1.65
CA VAL A 289 5.75 3.42 2.92
C VAL A 289 4.76 4.14 3.82
N ALA A 290 4.94 5.45 4.02
CA ALA A 290 4.02 6.27 4.79
C ALA A 290 2.61 6.24 4.19
N GLY A 291 2.49 6.34 2.85
CA GLY A 291 1.22 6.35 2.13
C GLY A 291 0.41 5.09 2.38
N TRP A 292 1.02 3.91 2.27
CA TRP A 292 0.33 2.64 2.55
C TRP A 292 -0.15 2.52 4.00
N LEU A 293 0.70 2.89 4.97
CA LEU A 293 0.31 2.86 6.38
C LEU A 293 -0.79 3.89 6.68
N TYR A 294 -0.69 5.11 6.12
CA TYR A 294 -1.68 6.16 6.31
C TYR A 294 -3.01 5.82 5.63
N LEU A 295 -2.99 5.14 4.48
CA LEU A 295 -4.20 4.61 3.84
C LEU A 295 -4.98 3.71 4.81
N GLY A 296 -4.32 2.71 5.40
CA GLY A 296 -4.95 1.84 6.40
C GLY A 296 -5.48 2.64 7.59
N PHE A 297 -4.64 3.49 8.19
CA PHE A 297 -5.02 4.36 9.31
C PHE A 297 -6.23 5.25 8.99
N SER A 298 -6.31 5.83 7.80
CA SER A 298 -7.37 6.79 7.46
C SER A 298 -8.76 6.16 7.45
N TYR A 299 -8.86 4.87 7.11
CA TYR A 299 -10.12 4.13 7.10
C TYR A 299 -10.45 3.48 8.44
N ALA A 300 -9.43 3.01 9.19
CA ALA A 300 -9.65 2.41 10.49
C ALA A 300 -8.56 2.86 11.50
N PRO A 301 -8.67 4.10 12.05
CA PRO A 301 -7.65 4.66 12.92
C PRO A 301 -7.34 3.80 14.15
N THR A 302 -8.27 2.93 14.57
CA THR A 302 -8.17 2.16 15.82
C THR A 302 -8.11 0.64 15.61
N ALA A 303 -7.82 0.18 14.38
CA ALA A 303 -7.75 -1.25 14.05
C ALA A 303 -6.34 -1.85 14.09
N PHE A 304 -5.29 -1.02 14.09
CA PHE A 304 -3.89 -1.49 13.96
C PHE A 304 -3.03 -1.10 15.16
N PRO A 305 -2.34 -2.08 15.78
CA PRO A 305 -1.32 -1.76 16.77
C PRO A 305 -0.15 -1.05 16.07
N GLU A 306 0.47 -0.09 16.74
CA GLU A 306 1.65 0.61 16.21
C GLU A 306 2.84 0.45 17.17
N GLU A 307 3.12 -0.79 17.55
CA GLU A 307 4.19 -1.12 18.49
C GLU A 307 5.55 -0.60 18.00
N ASN A 308 5.82 -0.69 16.69
CA ASN A 308 7.10 -0.25 16.12
C ASN A 308 7.15 1.25 15.76
N GLY A 309 6.02 1.96 15.77
CA GLY A 309 5.99 3.39 15.45
C GLY A 309 6.30 3.72 13.98
N TYR A 310 6.08 2.78 13.05
CA TYR A 310 6.46 2.93 11.65
C TYR A 310 5.67 4.03 10.93
N LEU A 311 4.35 4.15 11.16
CA LEU A 311 3.57 5.21 10.52
C LEU A 311 4.14 6.58 10.92
N GLY A 312 4.34 6.83 12.21
CA GLY A 312 4.97 8.07 12.68
C GLY A 312 6.40 8.28 12.14
N GLN A 313 7.21 7.23 12.06
CA GLN A 313 8.58 7.30 11.54
C GLN A 313 8.65 7.70 10.06
N PHE A 314 7.90 7.01 9.21
CA PHE A 314 7.91 7.24 7.77
C PHE A 314 7.21 8.56 7.42
N THR A 315 6.22 8.97 8.21
CA THR A 315 5.56 10.27 8.07
C THR A 315 6.52 11.42 8.43
N VAL A 316 7.22 11.35 9.57
CA VAL A 316 8.24 12.36 9.93
C VAL A 316 9.37 12.43 8.91
N SER A 317 9.90 11.27 8.50
CA SER A 317 11.02 11.23 7.54
C SER A 317 10.63 11.61 6.10
N SER A 318 9.32 11.75 5.84
CA SER A 318 8.76 12.36 4.62
C SER A 318 8.47 13.86 4.78
N GLY A 319 8.81 14.46 5.92
CA GLY A 319 8.66 15.89 6.17
C GLY A 319 7.32 16.30 6.80
N PHE A 320 6.55 15.36 7.36
CA PHE A 320 5.20 15.62 7.87
C PHE A 320 5.04 15.37 9.39
N PRO A 321 5.83 16.00 10.27
CA PRO A 321 5.80 15.69 11.70
C PRO A 321 4.48 16.02 12.40
N ARG A 322 3.72 17.03 11.97
CA ARG A 322 2.39 17.33 12.54
C ARG A 322 1.38 16.26 12.15
N LEU A 323 1.43 15.73 10.93
CA LEU A 323 0.64 14.55 10.56
C LEU A 323 0.96 13.35 11.47
N ALA A 324 2.23 13.10 11.77
CA ALA A 324 2.64 12.02 12.67
C ALA A 324 2.14 12.22 14.11
N VAL A 325 2.12 13.44 14.62
CA VAL A 325 1.52 13.76 15.93
C VAL A 325 0.02 13.51 15.89
N PHE A 326 -0.66 13.99 14.84
CA PHE A 326 -2.09 13.79 14.68
C PHE A 326 -2.45 12.31 14.65
N THR A 327 -1.76 11.48 13.87
CA THR A 327 -2.08 10.05 13.76
C THR A 327 -1.94 9.35 15.11
N ALA A 328 -0.86 9.62 15.86
CA ALA A 328 -0.62 9.06 17.17
C ALA A 328 -1.67 9.52 18.20
N LEU A 329 -1.96 10.83 18.28
CA LEU A 329 -2.97 11.33 19.22
C LEU A 329 -4.38 10.85 18.85
N ARG A 330 -4.73 10.80 17.56
CA ARG A 330 -6.04 10.33 17.06
C ARG A 330 -6.26 8.85 17.36
N ARG A 331 -5.20 8.04 17.27
CA ARG A 331 -5.17 6.64 17.74
C ARG A 331 -5.37 6.59 19.25
N MET A 332 -4.53 7.31 19.99
CA MET A 332 -4.52 7.35 21.46
C MET A 332 -5.89 7.61 22.06
N VAL A 333 -6.67 8.57 21.52
CA VAL A 333 -7.99 8.95 22.07
C VAL A 333 -9.15 8.12 21.53
N GLY A 334 -8.89 7.29 20.51
CA GLY A 334 -9.91 6.48 19.88
C GLY A 334 -10.41 5.32 20.75
N GLN A 335 -11.41 4.61 20.24
CA GLN A 335 -11.89 3.35 20.80
C GLN A 335 -11.96 2.33 19.67
N GLY A 336 -11.37 1.16 19.88
CA GLY A 336 -11.32 0.10 18.87
C GLY A 336 -10.53 -1.10 19.34
N GLU A 337 -10.27 -2.03 18.42
CA GLU A 337 -9.73 -3.35 18.72
C GLU A 337 -8.39 -3.32 19.46
N VAL A 338 -7.55 -2.31 19.20
CA VAL A 338 -6.23 -2.15 19.83
C VAL A 338 -6.29 -1.61 21.25
N HIS A 339 -7.46 -1.11 21.66
CA HIS A 339 -7.74 -0.55 22.99
C HIS A 339 -8.49 -1.51 23.89
N PHE A 340 -8.33 -2.83 23.67
CA PHE A 340 -8.92 -3.87 24.51
C PHE A 340 -8.53 -3.70 25.99
N ALA A 341 -9.34 -4.26 26.90
CA ALA A 341 -9.09 -4.21 28.34
C ALA A 341 -7.71 -4.80 28.68
N GLY A 342 -6.86 -4.03 29.36
CA GLY A 342 -5.48 -4.44 29.64
C GLY A 342 -4.44 -4.00 28.60
N SER A 343 -4.82 -3.34 27.52
CA SER A 343 -3.88 -2.84 26.49
C SER A 343 -2.96 -1.73 27.01
N ASN A 344 -1.75 -1.63 26.44
CA ASN A 344 -0.83 -0.50 26.64
C ASN A 344 -0.76 0.46 25.43
N GLN A 345 -1.62 0.28 24.43
CA GLN A 345 -1.54 1.02 23.16
C GLN A 345 -1.64 2.54 23.36
N ARG A 346 -2.51 3.03 24.24
CA ARG A 346 -2.63 4.47 24.54
C ARG A 346 -1.33 5.06 25.08
N PHE A 347 -0.60 4.31 25.90
CA PHE A 347 0.69 4.73 26.44
C PHE A 347 1.75 4.76 25.34
N ARG A 348 1.73 3.77 24.44
CA ARG A 348 2.60 3.74 23.27
C ARG A 348 2.33 4.94 22.36
N ASP A 349 1.07 5.29 22.13
CA ASP A 349 0.70 6.40 21.27
C ASP A 349 1.03 7.76 21.88
N ALA A 350 0.90 7.91 23.21
CA ALA A 350 1.39 9.07 23.93
C ALA A 350 2.90 9.28 23.73
N PHE A 351 3.68 8.19 23.83
CA PHE A 351 5.11 8.22 23.54
C PHE A 351 5.40 8.61 22.09
N LEU A 352 4.71 7.99 21.13
CA LEU A 352 4.90 8.28 19.70
C LEU A 352 4.55 9.74 19.38
N ALA A 353 3.47 10.29 19.94
CA ALA A 353 3.11 11.69 19.76
C ALA A 353 4.23 12.63 20.26
N ALA A 354 4.75 12.40 21.46
CA ALA A 354 5.84 13.20 22.03
C ALA A 354 7.15 13.08 21.24
N LEU A 355 7.50 11.85 20.86
CA LEU A 355 8.70 11.56 20.07
C LEU A 355 8.69 12.28 18.72
N ARG A 356 7.54 12.33 18.05
CA ARG A 356 7.41 12.86 16.68
C ARG A 356 7.04 14.35 16.63
N ALA A 357 6.64 14.94 17.76
CA ALA A 357 6.20 16.32 17.77
C ALA A 357 7.32 17.33 17.41
N PRO A 358 7.02 18.30 16.53
CA PRO A 358 7.81 19.53 16.41
C PRO A 358 7.92 20.25 17.75
N ASP A 359 9.01 21.00 17.93
CA ASP A 359 9.31 21.69 19.20
C ASP A 359 8.19 22.62 19.64
N GLU A 360 7.54 23.29 18.68
CA GLU A 360 6.49 24.29 18.93
C GLU A 360 5.25 23.69 19.62
N ILE A 361 5.02 22.39 19.50
CA ILE A 361 3.84 21.71 20.06
C ILE A 361 4.19 20.54 21.00
N LYS A 362 5.47 20.20 21.16
CA LYS A 362 5.91 18.98 21.85
C LYS A 362 5.49 18.91 23.32
N ALA A 363 5.74 19.98 24.08
CA ALA A 363 5.39 20.03 25.50
C ALA A 363 3.87 19.93 25.70
N GLU A 364 3.10 20.61 24.86
CA GLU A 364 1.65 20.62 24.93
C GLU A 364 1.01 19.29 24.51
N ALA A 365 1.52 18.66 23.46
CA ALA A 365 1.12 17.32 23.05
C ALA A 365 1.35 16.29 24.18
N LEU A 366 2.49 16.39 24.88
CA LEU A 366 2.78 15.53 26.03
C LEU A 366 1.84 15.81 27.21
N ARG A 367 1.59 17.09 27.53
CA ARG A 367 0.63 17.48 28.56
C ARG A 367 -0.77 16.92 28.27
N PHE A 368 -1.25 17.08 27.04
CA PHE A 368 -2.53 16.54 26.60
C PHE A 368 -2.59 15.02 26.77
N ALA A 369 -1.56 14.31 26.30
CA ALA A 369 -1.48 12.86 26.39
C ALA A 369 -1.51 12.36 27.84
N TYR A 370 -0.73 12.97 28.74
CA TYR A 370 -0.72 12.54 30.14
C TYR A 370 -2.03 12.82 30.87
N ARG A 371 -2.64 14.00 30.66
CA ARG A 371 -3.97 14.30 31.22
C ARG A 371 -5.02 13.29 30.74
N PHE A 372 -4.95 12.88 29.48
CA PHE A 372 -5.84 11.86 28.94
C PHE A 372 -5.59 10.49 29.60
N LEU A 373 -4.33 10.04 29.68
CA LEU A 373 -3.98 8.75 30.30
C LEU A 373 -4.42 8.67 31.77
N LEU A 374 -4.24 9.75 32.55
CA LEU A 374 -4.72 9.79 33.94
C LEU A 374 -6.25 9.62 34.02
N ARG A 375 -7.01 10.32 33.18
CA ARG A 375 -8.47 10.15 33.09
C ARG A 375 -8.90 8.73 32.72
N ARG A 376 -8.07 7.98 31.98
CA ARG A 376 -8.33 6.56 31.65
C ARG A 376 -8.05 5.66 32.83
N LEU A 377 -6.96 5.90 33.57
CA LEU A 377 -6.68 5.20 34.82
C LEU A 377 -7.78 5.46 35.88
N ASP A 378 -8.30 6.69 35.97
CA ASP A 378 -9.45 7.03 36.82
C ASP A 378 -10.72 6.27 36.43
N ALA A 379 -10.92 6.04 35.13
CA ALA A 379 -12.04 5.25 34.60
C ALA A 379 -11.82 3.73 34.74
N GLY A 380 -10.73 3.28 35.36
CA GLY A 380 -10.40 1.87 35.53
C GLY A 380 -9.76 1.21 34.30
N GLU A 381 -9.50 1.95 33.22
CA GLU A 381 -8.76 1.46 32.05
C GLU A 381 -7.27 1.36 32.41
N ARG A 382 -6.82 0.17 32.82
CA ARG A 382 -5.43 -0.11 33.20
C ARG A 382 -4.77 -1.10 32.24
N PRO A 383 -3.46 -0.98 31.97
CA PRO A 383 -2.71 -2.06 31.34
C PRO A 383 -2.72 -3.32 32.19
N SER A 384 -2.65 -4.48 31.54
CA SER A 384 -2.49 -5.77 32.23
C SER A 384 -1.15 -5.81 32.96
N THR A 385 -1.02 -6.66 33.98
CA THR A 385 0.22 -6.82 34.75
C THR A 385 1.44 -7.07 33.87
N GLN A 386 1.28 -7.84 32.79
CA GLN A 386 2.34 -8.14 31.82
C GLN A 386 2.78 -6.89 31.02
N LEU A 387 1.90 -5.92 30.83
CA LEU A 387 2.14 -4.73 30.02
C LEU A 387 2.43 -3.45 30.85
N LEU A 388 2.30 -3.51 32.19
CA LEU A 388 2.56 -2.38 33.09
C LEU A 388 3.98 -1.81 32.94
N SER A 389 4.99 -2.68 32.86
CA SER A 389 6.38 -2.26 32.68
C SER A 389 6.56 -1.48 31.37
N GLY A 390 5.96 -1.96 30.28
CA GLY A 390 5.97 -1.28 28.98
C GLY A 390 5.25 0.07 29.02
N ALA A 391 4.09 0.16 29.69
CA ALA A 391 3.37 1.42 29.88
C ALA A 391 4.22 2.46 30.64
N ARG A 392 4.88 2.05 31.72
CA ARG A 392 5.79 2.91 32.49
C ARG A 392 6.99 3.38 31.66
N THR A 393 7.60 2.47 30.90
CA THR A 393 8.71 2.82 29.99
C THR A 393 8.27 3.85 28.96
N ASN A 394 7.08 3.70 28.36
CA ASN A 394 6.56 4.67 27.40
C ASN A 394 6.30 6.04 28.05
N VAL A 395 5.75 6.10 29.27
CA VAL A 395 5.57 7.36 30.01
C VAL A 395 6.92 8.04 30.21
N ASN A 396 7.90 7.35 30.79
CA ASN A 396 9.20 7.96 31.08
C ASN A 396 9.97 8.35 29.83
N ALA A 397 9.93 7.52 28.78
CA ALA A 397 10.55 7.83 27.51
C ALA A 397 9.92 9.08 26.86
N ALA A 398 8.58 9.22 26.94
CA ALA A 398 7.90 10.40 26.41
C ALA A 398 8.35 11.69 27.13
N PHE A 399 8.46 11.64 28.46
CA PHE A 399 8.99 12.76 29.25
C PHE A 399 10.44 13.08 28.86
N GLY A 400 11.29 12.07 28.72
CA GLY A 400 12.69 12.22 28.29
C GLY A 400 12.81 13.01 26.99
N THR A 401 11.94 12.79 26.00
CA THR A 401 11.97 13.53 24.72
C THR A 401 11.74 15.04 24.87
N VAL A 402 11.05 15.47 25.93
CA VAL A 402 10.86 16.90 26.27
C VAL A 402 12.01 17.39 27.12
N ASP A 403 12.31 16.69 28.22
CA ASP A 403 13.31 17.10 29.20
C ASP A 403 14.70 17.25 28.56
N GLU A 404 15.16 16.26 27.78
CA GLU A 404 16.45 16.31 27.09
C GLU A 404 16.59 17.55 26.19
N ARG A 405 15.52 17.92 25.48
CA ARG A 405 15.54 19.10 24.60
C ARG A 405 15.49 20.41 25.36
N VAL A 406 14.83 20.44 26.52
CA VAL A 406 14.85 21.60 27.43
C VAL A 406 16.25 21.78 28.00
N GLN A 407 16.87 20.71 28.53
CA GLN A 407 18.23 20.76 29.08
C GLN A 407 19.28 21.15 28.03
N ALA A 408 19.10 20.70 26.78
CA ALA A 408 19.95 21.10 25.65
C ALA A 408 19.72 22.54 25.17
N GLY A 409 18.71 23.26 25.71
CA GLY A 409 18.35 24.61 25.29
C GLY A 409 17.67 24.69 23.92
N TRP A 410 17.29 23.56 23.34
CA TRP A 410 16.63 23.48 22.03
C TRP A 410 15.14 23.75 22.13
N LEU A 411 14.52 23.37 23.24
CA LEU A 411 13.10 23.60 23.50
C LEU A 411 12.92 24.62 24.63
N ARG A 412 12.29 25.76 24.31
CA ARG A 412 11.90 26.76 25.31
C ARG A 412 10.49 26.46 25.81
N VAL A 413 10.37 25.99 27.04
CA VAL A 413 9.10 25.71 27.71
C VAL A 413 8.93 26.68 28.87
N ALA A 414 7.72 27.22 29.05
CA ALA A 414 7.40 27.99 30.25
C ALA A 414 7.63 27.12 31.50
N PRO A 415 8.32 27.60 32.56
CA PRO A 415 8.61 26.79 33.75
C PRO A 415 7.35 26.16 34.37
N ALA A 416 6.23 26.88 34.36
CA ALA A 416 4.95 26.37 34.85
C ALA A 416 4.46 25.13 34.07
N LEU A 417 4.59 25.14 32.74
CA LEU A 417 4.20 24.02 31.89
C LEU A 417 5.11 22.80 32.11
N LEU A 418 6.43 23.01 32.23
CA LEU A 418 7.36 21.91 32.52
C LEU A 418 7.09 21.28 33.90
N ASN A 419 6.82 22.10 34.91
CA ASN A 419 6.46 21.64 36.25
C ASN A 419 5.14 20.83 36.22
N GLU A 420 4.15 21.28 35.46
CA GLU A 420 2.90 20.55 35.28
C GLU A 420 3.13 19.17 34.63
N ILE A 421 3.87 19.11 33.52
CA ILE A 421 4.19 17.85 32.83
C ILE A 421 4.94 16.90 33.74
N THR A 422 5.89 17.41 34.54
CA THR A 422 6.63 16.61 35.54
C THR A 422 5.68 16.02 36.58
N THR A 423 4.79 16.83 37.13
CA THR A 423 3.77 16.38 38.09
C THR A 423 2.87 15.29 37.50
N LEU A 424 2.41 15.48 36.26
CA LEU A 424 1.59 14.50 35.55
C LEU A 424 2.34 13.17 35.31
N ARG A 425 3.62 13.24 34.96
CA ARG A 425 4.49 12.06 34.78
C ARG A 425 4.66 11.27 36.09
N ASP A 426 4.92 11.97 37.19
CA ASP A 426 5.12 11.35 38.50
C ASP A 426 3.84 10.68 38.97
N GLU A 427 2.70 11.33 38.77
CA GLU A 427 1.39 10.76 39.09
C GLU A 427 1.06 9.52 38.25
N LEU A 428 1.33 9.56 36.93
CA LEU A 428 1.18 8.38 36.07
C LEU A 428 2.07 7.24 36.52
N THR A 429 3.34 7.52 36.82
CA THR A 429 4.31 6.52 37.26
C THR A 429 3.89 5.88 38.57
N ARG A 430 3.43 6.68 39.53
CA ARG A 430 2.91 6.22 40.82
C ARG A 430 1.69 5.33 40.69
N ARG A 431 0.76 5.63 39.76
CA ARG A 431 -0.46 4.82 39.56
C ARG A 431 -0.23 3.52 38.79
N LEU A 432 0.90 3.42 38.09
CA LEU A 432 1.35 2.22 37.38
C LEU A 432 2.26 1.32 38.24
N GLN A 433 2.61 1.74 39.45
CA GLN A 433 3.17 0.89 40.51
C GLN A 433 2.03 0.17 41.24
#